data_AF-A0A1I1EFZ3-F1
#
_entry.id   AF-A0A1I1EFZ3-F1
#
_cell.length_a   1.000
_cell.length_b   1.000
_cell.length_c   1.000
_cell.angle_alpha   90.00
_cell.angle_beta   90.00
_cell.angle_gamma   90.00
#
_symmetry.space_group_name_H-M   'P 1'
#
loop_
_entity.id
_entity.type
_entity.pdbx_description
1 polymer ?
#
loop_
_entity_poly.entity_id
_entity_poly.type
_entity_poly.pdbx_seq_one_letter_code
_entity_poly.pdbx_strand_id
1 'polypeptide(L)'
;MDVGFEFLLPIESKITTIKFEQPVYEWQGEKFPQGQEEAWFHYFKLTKSNVPDHIIPLLPNDFQGEQWQCISILDGIENLINELSVDTNVPKKNDILLNLLYSLTGVEKKWVVVFEPDYDCIDEVIEGDVHIAFRKVVDSLTLERNGFVLWSCSSGC
;
A
#
# COMPACT_ATOMS: atom_id res chain seq x y z
N MET A 1 2.22 -14.90 -7.38
CA MET A 1 0.80 -14.50 -7.22
C MET A 1 0.80 -13.01 -7.44
N ASP A 2 0.02 -12.52 -8.39
CA ASP A 2 0.02 -11.10 -8.74
C ASP A 2 -0.96 -10.40 -7.82
N VAL A 3 -0.48 -10.01 -6.64
CA VAL A 3 -1.26 -9.27 -5.65
C VAL A 3 -1.13 -7.78 -5.97
N GLY A 4 -2.26 -7.13 -6.24
CA GLY A 4 -2.33 -5.67 -6.18
C GLY A 4 -2.37 -5.24 -4.73
N PHE A 5 -1.35 -4.53 -4.25
CA PHE A 5 -1.40 -3.91 -2.93
C PHE A 5 -0.90 -2.48 -3.04
N GLU A 6 -1.85 -1.55 -2.92
CA GLU A 6 -1.62 -0.16 -3.24
C GLU A 6 -2.15 0.79 -2.17
N PHE A 7 -1.54 1.96 -2.12
CA PHE A 7 -1.91 3.06 -1.25
C PHE A 7 -2.16 4.29 -2.11
N LEU A 8 -3.36 4.87 -2.00
CA LEU A 8 -3.62 6.16 -2.60
C LEU A 8 -3.53 7.21 -1.51
N LEU A 9 -2.62 8.15 -1.71
CA LEU A 9 -2.43 9.32 -0.86
C LEU A 9 -2.74 10.57 -1.69
N PRO A 10 -3.23 11.67 -1.09
CA PRO A 10 -3.33 12.94 -1.80
C PRO A 10 -2.00 13.30 -2.48
N ILE A 11 -2.03 13.90 -3.68
CA ILE A 11 -0.83 14.19 -4.47
C ILE A 11 0.17 15.11 -3.73
N GLU A 12 -0.31 15.91 -2.78
CA GLU A 12 0.48 16.83 -1.95
C GLU A 12 1.09 16.15 -0.71
N SER A 13 0.70 14.91 -0.41
CA SER A 13 1.19 14.16 0.75
C SER A 13 2.70 13.95 0.68
N LYS A 14 3.38 14.20 1.80
CA LYS A 14 4.83 14.07 1.92
C LYS A 14 5.19 12.84 2.73
N ILE A 15 5.64 11.79 2.03
CA ILE A 15 6.16 10.59 2.68
C ILE A 15 7.57 10.92 3.18
N THR A 16 7.71 11.16 4.48
CA THR A 16 8.98 11.57 5.12
C THR A 16 9.72 10.42 5.79
N THR A 17 9.00 9.35 6.12
CA THR A 17 9.50 8.15 6.80
C THR A 17 10.15 7.16 5.83
N ILE A 18 9.83 7.25 4.54
CA ILE A 18 10.30 6.37 3.48
C ILE A 18 10.92 7.21 2.38
N LYS A 19 12.18 6.92 2.03
CA LYS A 19 12.91 7.66 1.02
C LYS A 19 12.71 7.02 -0.35
N PHE A 20 11.95 7.70 -1.20
CA PHE A 20 11.80 7.35 -2.60
C PHE A 20 12.92 7.97 -3.43
N GLU A 21 13.55 7.15 -4.26
CA GLU A 21 14.64 7.56 -5.15
C GLU A 21 14.43 6.95 -6.53
N GLN A 22 14.79 7.69 -7.58
CA GLN A 22 14.79 7.13 -8.92
C GLN A 22 15.94 6.14 -9.08
N PRO A 23 15.69 4.88 -9.50
CA PRO A 23 16.76 3.95 -9.78
C PRO A 23 17.68 4.51 -10.86
N VAL A 24 18.98 4.21 -10.76
CA VAL A 24 19.98 4.67 -11.73
C VAL A 24 20.82 3.50 -12.20
N TYR A 25 21.06 3.45 -13.51
CA TYR A 25 22.06 2.59 -14.11
C TYR A 25 23.35 3.38 -14.27
N GLU A 26 24.47 2.85 -13.80
CA GLU A 26 25.78 3.49 -13.98
C GLU A 26 26.57 2.80 -15.09
N TRP A 27 26.97 3.57 -16.09
CA TRP A 27 27.82 3.10 -17.19
C TRP A 27 29.00 4.04 -17.38
N GLN A 28 30.22 3.52 -17.26
CA GLN A 28 31.46 4.29 -17.35
C GLN A 28 31.50 5.54 -16.44
N GLY A 29 30.84 5.49 -15.28
CA GLY A 29 30.78 6.61 -14.33
C GLY A 29 29.66 7.63 -14.59
N GLU A 30 28.89 7.47 -15.67
CA GLU A 30 27.68 8.26 -15.93
C GLU A 30 26.44 7.54 -15.39
N LYS A 31 25.57 8.30 -14.71
CA LYS A 31 24.32 7.78 -14.12
C LYS A 31 23.14 8.10 -15.01
N PHE A 32 22.39 7.07 -15.38
CA PHE A 32 21.21 7.16 -16.23
C PHE A 32 19.97 6.77 -15.43
N PRO A 33 19.00 7.67 -15.24
CA PRO A 33 17.76 7.35 -14.56
C PRO A 33 17.02 6.20 -15.22
N GLN A 34 16.46 5.31 -14.41
CA GLN A 34 15.70 4.14 -14.82
C GLN A 34 14.34 4.18 -14.15
N GLY A 35 13.26 4.03 -14.92
CA GLY A 35 11.92 3.82 -14.38
C GLY A 35 11.39 4.90 -13.43
N GLN A 36 10.43 4.47 -12.60
CA GLN A 36 9.74 5.27 -11.59
C GLN A 36 10.53 5.33 -10.28
N GLU A 37 10.17 6.24 -9.38
CA GLU A 37 10.78 6.30 -8.05
C GLU A 37 10.44 5.05 -7.24
N GLU A 38 11.44 4.44 -6.64
CA GLU A 38 11.33 3.25 -5.81
C GLU A 38 11.79 3.53 -4.38
N ALA A 39 11.30 2.74 -3.43
CA ALA A 39 11.78 2.74 -2.05
C ALA A 39 11.80 1.34 -1.46
N TRP A 40 12.60 1.16 -0.43
CA TRP A 40 12.59 -0.05 0.39
C TRP A 40 12.08 0.27 1.79
N PHE A 41 11.14 -0.54 2.27
CA PHE A 41 10.69 -0.53 3.65
C PHE A 41 10.78 -1.95 4.22
N HIS A 42 11.80 -2.21 5.04
CA HIS A 42 12.15 -3.58 5.42
C HIS A 42 12.33 -4.47 4.19
N TYR A 43 11.47 -5.49 4.01
CA TYR A 43 11.48 -6.38 2.86
C TYR A 43 10.48 -5.98 1.77
N PHE A 44 9.71 -4.91 1.96
CA PHE A 44 8.81 -4.39 0.94
C PHE A 44 9.57 -3.50 -0.03
N LYS A 45 9.41 -3.81 -1.32
CA LYS A 45 9.79 -2.90 -2.40
C LYS A 45 8.56 -2.10 -2.81
N LEU A 46 8.68 -0.77 -2.78
CA LEU A 46 7.61 0.17 -3.10
C LEU A 46 7.96 0.92 -4.39
N THR A 47 6.95 1.29 -5.16
CA THR A 47 7.08 2.19 -6.31
C THR A 47 6.01 3.26 -6.28
N LYS A 48 6.31 4.42 -6.85
CA LYS A 48 5.30 5.42 -7.18
C LYS A 48 4.73 5.18 -8.58
N SER A 49 3.43 5.03 -8.68
CA SER A 49 2.71 4.75 -9.93
C SER A 49 1.51 5.68 -10.10
N ASN A 50 0.83 5.56 -11.24
CA ASN A 50 -0.48 6.17 -11.43
C ASN A 50 -1.54 5.29 -10.76
N VAL A 51 -2.61 5.90 -10.26
CA VAL A 51 -3.77 5.14 -9.77
C VAL A 51 -4.40 4.34 -10.91
N PRO A 52 -4.72 3.06 -10.73
CA PRO A 52 -5.46 2.30 -11.72
C PRO A 52 -6.85 2.88 -11.98
N ASP A 53 -7.24 2.95 -13.26
CA ASP A 53 -8.48 3.62 -13.70
C ASP A 53 -9.75 3.02 -13.07
N HIS A 54 -9.74 1.73 -12.74
CA HIS A 54 -10.89 1.03 -12.16
C HIS A 54 -11.09 1.32 -10.67
N ILE A 55 -10.08 1.87 -9.97
CA ILE A 55 -10.16 2.16 -8.53
C ILE A 55 -10.94 3.44 -8.25
N ILE A 56 -10.69 4.51 -9.02
CA ILE A 56 -11.31 5.83 -8.77
C ILE A 56 -12.84 5.76 -8.69
N PRO A 57 -13.58 5.08 -9.60
CA PRO A 57 -15.03 4.98 -9.52
C PRO A 57 -15.56 4.26 -8.28
N LEU A 58 -14.74 3.46 -7.59
CA LEU A 58 -15.11 2.74 -6.37
C LEU A 58 -15.06 3.64 -5.13
N LEU A 59 -14.36 4.78 -5.20
CA LEU A 59 -14.19 5.67 -4.06
C LEU A 59 -15.46 6.49 -3.78
N PRO A 60 -15.66 6.97 -2.54
CA PRO A 60 -16.70 7.94 -2.24
C PRO A 60 -16.62 9.19 -3.11
N ASN A 61 -17.75 9.87 -3.37
CA ASN A 61 -17.80 11.04 -4.26
C ASN A 61 -16.74 12.11 -3.93
N ASP A 62 -16.50 12.37 -2.65
CA ASP A 62 -15.53 13.37 -2.19
C ASP A 62 -14.06 12.96 -2.41
N PHE A 63 -13.81 11.70 -2.76
CA PHE A 63 -12.49 11.15 -3.11
C PHE A 63 -12.30 11.08 -4.63
N GLN A 64 -13.38 10.92 -5.41
CA GLN A 64 -13.30 10.80 -6.87
C GLN A 64 -12.74 12.05 -7.57
N GLY A 65 -12.98 13.23 -6.99
CA GLY A 65 -12.46 14.51 -7.50
C GLY A 65 -11.05 14.86 -7.02
N GLU A 66 -10.48 14.06 -6.12
CA GLU A 66 -9.17 14.31 -5.52
C GLU A 66 -8.04 13.79 -6.43
N GLN A 67 -6.90 14.48 -6.43
CA GLN A 67 -5.71 14.01 -7.13
C GLN A 67 -4.90 13.12 -6.20
N TRP A 68 -4.61 11.92 -6.67
CA TRP A 68 -3.96 10.87 -5.88
C TRP A 68 -2.57 10.56 -6.45
N GLN A 69 -1.62 10.32 -5.55
CA GLN A 69 -0.40 9.55 -5.85
C GLN A 69 -0.62 8.10 -5.41
N CYS A 70 -0.18 7.14 -6.23
CA CYS A 70 -0.26 5.73 -5.91
C CYS A 70 1.11 5.22 -5.45
N ILE A 71 1.14 4.52 -4.31
CA ILE A 71 2.28 3.74 -3.84
C ILE A 71 1.91 2.26 -3.94
N SER A 72 2.53 1.51 -4.86
CA SER A 72 2.28 0.08 -5.02
C SER A 72 3.40 -0.74 -4.36
N ILE A 73 3.06 -1.87 -3.74
CA ILE A 73 4.04 -2.87 -3.29
C ILE A 73 4.39 -3.77 -4.48
N LEU A 74 5.64 -3.69 -4.94
CA LEU A 74 6.16 -4.50 -6.03
C LEU A 74 6.72 -5.86 -5.58
N ASP A 75 7.21 -5.92 -4.34
CA ASP A 75 7.83 -7.12 -3.79
C ASP A 75 7.71 -7.13 -2.26
N GLY A 76 7.84 -8.32 -1.65
CA GLY A 76 7.80 -8.51 -0.20
C GLY A 76 6.53 -9.16 0.34
N ILE A 77 5.51 -9.38 -0.49
CA ILE A 77 4.25 -10.04 -0.08
C ILE A 77 4.51 -11.50 0.34
N GLU A 78 5.36 -12.24 -0.37
CA GLU A 78 5.73 -13.61 0.02
C GLU A 78 6.43 -13.64 1.38
N ASN A 79 7.28 -12.65 1.66
CA ASN A 79 7.94 -12.51 2.96
C ASN A 79 6.92 -12.25 4.08
N LEU A 80 5.92 -11.41 3.81
CA LEU A 80 4.81 -11.17 4.74
C LEU A 80 4.00 -12.45 4.99
N ILE A 81 3.62 -13.20 3.95
CA ILE A 81 2.88 -14.46 4.09
C ILE A 81 3.68 -15.47 4.93
N ASN A 82 4.98 -15.60 4.66
CA ASN A 82 5.86 -16.46 5.45
C ASN A 82 5.91 -16.03 6.91
N GLU A 83 5.99 -14.72 7.18
CA GLU A 83 5.97 -14.17 8.54
C GLU A 83 4.64 -14.46 9.24
N LEU A 84 3.51 -14.35 8.55
CA LEU A 84 2.17 -14.64 9.08
C LEU A 84 1.95 -16.14 9.35
N SER A 85 2.64 -17.02 8.63
CA SER A 85 2.47 -18.48 8.71
C SER A 85 3.22 -19.15 9.87
N VAL A 86 4.15 -18.46 10.54
CA VAL A 86 4.92 -19.01 11.66
C VAL A 86 4.14 -18.88 12.98
N ASP A 87 3.84 -20.02 13.60
CA ASP A 87 2.99 -20.19 14.79
C ASP A 87 3.43 -19.38 16.03
N THR A 88 2.43 -18.89 16.76
CA THR A 88 2.46 -17.75 17.69
C THR A 88 2.78 -18.12 19.14
N ASN A 89 4.07 -18.29 19.47
CA ASN A 89 4.53 -18.25 20.89
C ASN A 89 5.53 -17.12 21.17
N VAL A 90 5.83 -16.28 20.18
CA VAL A 90 6.69 -15.12 20.34
C VAL A 90 5.84 -13.87 20.13
N PRO A 91 5.80 -12.93 21.09
CA PRO A 91 5.17 -11.64 20.86
C PRO A 91 5.85 -10.98 19.66
N LYS A 92 5.12 -10.81 18.54
CA LYS A 92 5.59 -10.09 17.36
C LYS A 92 5.77 -8.63 17.73
N LYS A 93 6.94 -8.31 18.28
CA LYS A 93 7.29 -6.97 18.76
C LYS A 93 7.46 -5.96 17.62
N ASN A 94 7.50 -6.43 16.37
CA ASN A 94 7.63 -5.64 15.16
C ASN A 94 6.63 -6.16 14.11
N ASP A 95 5.44 -5.58 14.07
CA ASP A 95 4.49 -5.84 12.99
C ASP A 95 4.88 -4.96 11.79
N ILE A 96 5.63 -5.55 10.86
CA ILE A 96 6.23 -4.83 9.73
C ILE A 96 5.14 -4.26 8.82
N LEU A 97 4.04 -4.99 8.62
CA LEU A 97 2.90 -4.51 7.84
C LEU A 97 2.25 -3.30 8.51
N LEU A 98 1.92 -3.41 9.81
CA LEU A 98 1.30 -2.29 10.54
C LEU A 98 2.21 -1.06 10.55
N ASN A 99 3.53 -1.25 10.70
CA ASN A 99 4.50 -0.16 10.62
C ASN A 99 4.57 0.48 9.23
N LEU A 100 4.44 -0.30 8.15
CA LEU A 100 4.34 0.23 6.78
C LEU A 100 3.08 1.08 6.63
N LEU A 101 1.93 0.54 7.05
CA LEU A 101 0.65 1.26 7.01
C LEU A 101 0.78 2.62 7.72
N TYR A 102 1.27 2.64 8.96
CA TYR A 102 1.48 3.91 9.69
C TYR A 102 2.50 4.84 9.03
N SER A 103 3.56 4.29 8.42
CA SER A 103 4.58 5.10 7.77
C SER A 103 4.04 5.83 6.54
N LEU A 104 3.08 5.24 5.83
CA LEU A 104 2.46 5.82 4.65
C LEU A 104 1.21 6.65 4.98
N THR A 105 0.36 6.22 5.91
CA THR A 105 -0.95 6.82 6.14
C THR A 105 -1.07 7.61 7.45
N GLY A 106 -0.13 7.44 8.39
CA GLY A 106 -0.32 7.86 9.79
C GLY A 106 -0.43 9.37 10.03
N VAL A 107 0.04 10.20 9.09
CA VAL A 107 -0.07 11.68 9.16
C VAL A 107 -1.16 12.24 8.26
N GLU A 108 -1.71 11.42 7.37
CA GLU A 108 -2.63 11.85 6.33
C GLU A 108 -4.08 11.74 6.82
N LYS A 109 -4.89 12.76 6.53
CA LYS A 109 -6.29 12.77 6.96
C LYS A 109 -7.19 11.92 6.08
N LYS A 110 -6.82 11.80 4.82
CA LYS A 110 -7.47 11.01 3.78
C LYS A 110 -6.45 10.09 3.16
N TRP A 111 -6.81 8.83 3.03
CA TRP A 111 -6.01 7.83 2.34
C TRP A 111 -6.91 6.66 1.95
N VAL A 112 -6.44 5.88 0.98
CA VAL A 112 -7.09 4.64 0.54
C VAL A 112 -6.05 3.53 0.51
N VAL A 113 -6.45 2.34 0.95
CA VAL A 113 -5.73 1.08 0.77
C VAL A 113 -6.53 0.23 -0.21
N VAL A 114 -5.87 -0.24 -1.25
CA VAL A 114 -6.41 -1.18 -2.23
C VAL A 114 -5.66 -2.48 -2.07
N PHE A 115 -6.40 -3.59 -1.96
CA PHE A 115 -5.84 -4.92 -1.91
C PHE A 115 -6.61 -5.83 -2.86
N GLU A 116 -5.93 -6.40 -3.83
CA GLU A 116 -6.44 -7.25 -4.90
C GLU A 116 -5.62 -8.55 -4.87
N PRO A 117 -6.10 -9.63 -4.22
CA PRO A 117 -5.38 -10.90 -4.19
C PRO A 117 -5.26 -11.53 -5.59
N ASP A 118 -6.22 -11.22 -6.46
CA ASP A 118 -6.22 -11.52 -7.89
C ASP A 118 -6.64 -10.23 -8.63
N TYR A 119 -6.02 -9.95 -9.78
CA TYR A 119 -6.18 -8.68 -10.54
C TYR A 119 -7.66 -8.30 -10.79
N ASP A 120 -7.99 -7.01 -10.59
CA ASP A 120 -9.33 -6.42 -10.74
C ASP A 120 -10.44 -7.06 -9.86
N CYS A 121 -10.07 -7.81 -8.82
CA CYS A 121 -11.02 -8.43 -7.90
C CYS A 121 -11.20 -7.58 -6.65
N ILE A 122 -12.31 -6.83 -6.57
CA ILE A 122 -12.74 -6.07 -5.39
C ILE A 122 -14.10 -6.60 -4.93
N ASP A 123 -14.13 -7.20 -3.75
CA ASP A 123 -15.35 -7.74 -3.14
C ASP A 123 -16.06 -6.70 -2.26
N GLU A 124 -15.28 -5.83 -1.62
CA GLU A 124 -15.79 -4.88 -0.64
C GLU A 124 -15.20 -3.48 -0.80
N VAL A 125 -16.03 -2.47 -0.57
CA VAL A 125 -15.61 -1.07 -0.42
C VAL A 125 -16.06 -0.58 0.95
N ILE A 126 -15.12 -0.26 1.82
CA ILE A 126 -15.41 0.00 3.24
C ILE A 126 -14.68 1.22 3.78
N GLU A 127 -15.29 1.90 4.74
CA GLU A 127 -14.63 2.92 5.55
C GLU A 127 -13.90 2.26 6.72
N GLY A 128 -12.72 2.76 7.07
CA GLY A 128 -12.03 2.29 8.25
C GLY A 128 -10.80 3.09 8.66
N ASP A 129 -10.09 2.52 9.62
CA ASP A 129 -8.81 3.01 10.09
C ASP A 129 -7.68 2.04 9.72
N VAL A 130 -6.46 2.40 10.10
CA VAL A 130 -5.24 1.62 9.85
C VAL A 130 -5.29 0.21 10.45
N HIS A 131 -6.00 0.01 11.57
CA HIS A 131 -6.12 -1.30 12.21
C HIS A 131 -7.13 -2.19 11.48
N ILE A 132 -8.18 -1.60 10.91
CA ILE A 132 -9.10 -2.32 10.02
C ILE A 132 -8.35 -2.74 8.76
N ALA A 133 -7.59 -1.85 8.13
CA ALA A 133 -6.75 -2.17 6.97
C ALA A 133 -5.79 -3.33 7.27
N PHE A 134 -5.06 -3.23 8.39
CA PHE A 134 -4.16 -4.29 8.84
C PHE A 134 -4.84 -5.65 8.93
N ARG A 135 -5.98 -5.74 9.65
CA ARG A 135 -6.70 -7.00 9.80
C ARG A 135 -7.21 -7.53 8.47
N LYS A 136 -7.78 -6.67 7.62
CA LYS A 136 -8.30 -7.08 6.30
C LYS A 136 -7.19 -7.63 5.39
N VAL A 137 -6.00 -7.02 5.37
CA VAL A 137 -4.85 -7.58 4.63
C VAL A 137 -4.46 -8.95 5.18
N VAL A 138 -4.34 -9.08 6.50
CA VAL A 138 -3.96 -10.37 7.14
C VAL A 138 -4.99 -11.45 6.84
N ASP A 139 -6.28 -11.17 7.01
CA ASP A 139 -7.36 -12.12 6.76
C ASP A 139 -7.43 -12.49 5.27
N SER A 140 -7.20 -11.54 4.37
CA SER A 140 -7.19 -11.79 2.92
C SER A 140 -5.99 -12.64 2.48
N LEU A 141 -4.84 -12.49 3.13
CA LEU A 141 -3.65 -13.29 2.86
C LEU A 141 -3.71 -14.71 3.47
N THR A 142 -4.51 -14.93 4.52
CA THR A 142 -4.47 -16.17 5.32
C THR A 142 -5.76 -16.99 5.33
N LEU A 143 -6.94 -16.37 5.19
CA LEU A 143 -8.25 -17.00 5.39
C LEU A 143 -9.13 -16.94 4.15
N GLU A 144 -9.49 -15.73 3.70
CA GLU A 144 -10.68 -15.53 2.85
C GLU A 144 -10.37 -15.11 1.41
N ARG A 145 -9.12 -14.70 1.11
CA ARG A 145 -8.69 -14.25 -0.25
C ARG A 145 -9.65 -13.22 -0.89
N ASN A 146 -10.19 -12.31 -0.09
CA ASN A 146 -11.05 -11.24 -0.58
C ASN A 146 -10.22 -10.02 -1.00
N GLY A 147 -10.63 -9.37 -2.08
CA GLY A 147 -10.13 -8.06 -2.44
C GLY A 147 -10.99 -6.94 -1.87
N PHE A 148 -10.38 -5.79 -1.58
CA PHE A 148 -11.09 -4.68 -0.98
C PHE A 148 -10.46 -3.32 -1.30
N VAL A 149 -11.32 -2.30 -1.26
CA VAL A 149 -10.93 -0.90 -1.18
C VAL A 149 -11.34 -0.38 0.20
N LEU A 150 -10.36 0.06 0.99
CA LEU A 150 -10.60 0.66 2.29
C LEU A 150 -10.17 2.12 2.27
N TRP A 151 -11.06 3.03 2.64
CA TRP A 151 -10.75 4.45 2.75
C TRP A 151 -10.89 4.96 4.18
N SER A 152 -10.18 6.04 4.48
CA SER A 152 -10.28 6.72 5.78
C SER A 152 -10.45 8.22 5.59
N CYS A 153 -11.28 8.83 6.44
CA CYS A 153 -11.51 10.27 6.50
C CYS A 153 -11.60 10.70 7.97
N SER A 154 -10.60 11.39 8.49
CA SER A 154 -10.53 11.77 9.91
C SER A 154 -11.36 13.01 10.30
N SER A 155 -12.16 13.55 9.39
CA SER A 155 -13.14 14.60 9.71
C SER A 155 -14.16 14.77 8.60
N GLY A 156 -15.41 14.38 8.88
CA GLY A 156 -16.63 14.82 8.17
C GLY A 156 -16.50 14.88 6.66
N CYS A 157 -16.21 13.73 6.06
CA CYS A 157 -16.90 13.35 4.84
C CYS A 157 -18.39 13.15 5.23
#